data_AF-A0A381XG84-F1
#
_entry.id   AF-A0A381XG84-F1
#
_cell.length_a   1.000
_cell.length_b   1.000
_cell.length_c   1.000
_cell.angle_alpha   90.00
_cell.angle_beta   90.00
_cell.angle_gamma   90.00
#
_symmetry.space_group_name_H-M   'P 1'
#
loop_
_entity.id
_entity.type
_entity.pdbx_description
1 polymer ?
#
loop_
_entity_poly.entity_id
_entity_poly.type
_entity_poly.pdbx_seq_one_letter_code
_entity_poly.pdbx_strand_id
1 'polypeptide(L)'
;MPFFYTPSLYGFAGALIFLVLALISLNDEQWLNTAMWGLLGAAFLLKHLPKLLVLRVLNLVALAMLAIGLILFLIEHISQII
;
A
#
# COMPACT_ATOMS: atom_id res chain seq x y z
N MET A 1 19.85 -3.43 -23.66
CA MET A 1 18.95 -4.60 -23.69
C MET A 1 17.66 -4.19 -22.99
N PRO A 2 16.47 -4.44 -23.56
CA PRO A 2 15.23 -3.92 -23.01
C PRO A 2 14.99 -4.57 -21.64
N PHE A 3 15.03 -3.74 -20.61
CA PHE A 3 14.76 -4.11 -19.23
C PHE A 3 13.28 -4.48 -19.10
N PHE A 4 12.92 -5.72 -19.43
CA PHE A 4 11.70 -6.34 -18.94
C PHE A 4 11.88 -6.53 -17.44
N TYR A 5 11.66 -5.45 -16.68
CA TYR A 5 11.46 -5.54 -15.24
C TYR A 5 10.18 -6.36 -15.07
N THR A 6 10.31 -7.66 -14.85
CA THR A 6 9.19 -8.50 -14.45
C THR A 6 8.60 -7.86 -13.20
N PRO A 7 7.33 -7.44 -13.21
CA PRO A 7 6.69 -6.91 -12.01
C PRO A 7 6.88 -7.96 -10.90
N SER A 8 7.37 -7.54 -9.73
CA SER A 8 7.69 -8.50 -8.69
C SER A 8 6.39 -9.12 -8.19
N LEU A 9 6.25 -10.43 -8.38
CA LEU A 9 5.07 -11.19 -7.92
C LEU A 9 4.84 -10.96 -6.42
N TYR A 10 5.93 -10.84 -5.66
CA TYR A 10 5.94 -10.52 -4.23
C TYR A 10 5.34 -9.16 -3.89
N GLY A 11 5.57 -8.13 -4.72
CA GLY A 11 5.01 -6.80 -4.52
C GLY A 11 3.50 -6.76 -4.75
N PHE A 12 3.04 -7.53 -5.74
CA PHE A 12 1.61 -7.69 -6.03
C PHE A 12 0.90 -8.52 -4.96
N ALA A 13 1.54 -9.58 -4.45
CA ALA A 13 1.06 -10.37 -3.33
C ALA A 13 0.92 -9.52 -2.05
N GLY A 14 1.89 -8.64 -1.78
CA GLY A 14 1.82 -7.70 -0.67
C GLY A 14 0.62 -6.74 -0.77
N ALA A 15 0.38 -6.17 -1.96
CA ALA A 15 -0.81 -5.35 -2.20
C ALA A 15 -2.12 -6.11 -1.97
N LEU A 16 -2.18 -7.37 -2.39
CA LEU A 16 -3.34 -8.24 -2.20
C LEU A 16 -3.65 -8.47 -0.72
N ILE A 17 -2.62 -8.71 0.11
CA ILE A 17 -2.78 -8.87 1.56
C ILE A 17 -3.39 -7.61 2.18
N PHE A 18 -2.87 -6.43 1.81
CA PHE A 18 -3.42 -5.17 2.31
C PHE A 18 -4.84 -4.89 1.82
N LEU A 19 -5.17 -5.30 0.59
CA LEU A 19 -6.53 -5.17 0.06
C LEU A 19 -7.51 -6.07 0.81
N VAL A 20 -7.12 -7.31 1.13
CA VAL A 20 -7.92 -8.22 1.96
C VAL A 20 -8.14 -7.64 3.36
N LEU A 21 -7.09 -7.11 3.99
CA LEU A 21 -7.20 -6.46 5.30
C LEU A 21 -8.12 -5.23 5.25
N ALA A 22 -8.07 -4.44 4.18
CA ALA A 22 -8.97 -3.31 3.98
C ALA A 22 -10.43 -3.75 3.86
N LEU A 23 -10.71 -4.83 3.13
CA LEU A 23 -12.06 -5.38 2.98
C LEU A 23 -12.61 -5.95 4.29
N ILE A 24 -11.79 -6.66 5.05
CA ILE A 24 -12.18 -7.16 6.38
C ILE A 24 -12.51 -5.97 7.29
N SER A 25 -11.67 -4.94 7.29
CA SER A 25 -11.85 -3.77 8.13
C SER A 25 -13.04 -2.91 7.72
N LEU A 26 -13.37 -2.87 6.43
CA LEU A 26 -14.57 -2.22 5.90
C LEU A 26 -15.84 -2.92 6.42
N ASN A 27 -15.80 -4.26 6.48
CA ASN A 27 -16.91 -5.06 6.99
C ASN A 27 -17.16 -4.85 8.50
N ASP A 28 -16.10 -4.56 9.26
CA ASP A 28 -16.20 -4.26 10.71
C ASP A 28 -16.50 -2.77 11.00
N GLU A 29 -16.91 -1.98 9.99
CA GLU A 29 -17.15 -0.53 10.06
C GLU A 29 -15.97 0.30 10.61
N GLN A 30 -14.76 -0.25 10.57
CA GLN A 30 -13.54 0.44 10.99
C GLN A 30 -12.99 1.26 9.85
N TRP A 31 -13.60 2.41 9.61
CA TRP A 31 -13.25 3.33 8.51
C TRP A 31 -11.78 3.76 8.51
N LEU A 32 -11.17 3.95 9.69
CA LEU A 32 -9.79 4.38 9.83
C LEU A 32 -8.81 3.28 9.39
N ASN A 33 -9.03 2.05 9.87
CA ASN A 33 -8.25 0.88 9.47
C ASN A 33 -8.47 0.53 7.99
N THR A 34 -9.69 0.66 7.49
CA THR A 34 -9.98 0.51 6.05
C THR A 34 -9.17 1.48 5.20
N ALA A 35 -9.14 2.75 5.58
CA ALA A 35 -8.37 3.77 4.88
C ALA A 35 -6.86 3.50 4.95
N MET A 36 -6.36 3.06 6.10
CA MET A 36 -4.96 2.69 6.31
C MET A 36 -4.54 1.52 5.42
N TRP A 37 -5.27 0.40 5.47
CA TRP A 37 -4.99 -0.79 4.67
C TRP A 37 -5.17 -0.51 3.17
N GLY A 38 -6.18 0.28 2.80
CA GLY A 38 -6.40 0.72 1.41
C GLY A 38 -5.25 1.59 0.88
N LEU A 39 -4.76 2.55 1.67
CA LEU A 39 -3.60 3.38 1.35
C LEU A 39 -2.33 2.55 1.15
N LEU A 40 -2.06 1.60 2.06
CA LEU A 40 -0.91 0.70 1.98
C LEU A 40 -0.98 -0.22 0.75
N GLY A 41 -2.15 -0.78 0.46
CA GLY A 41 -2.38 -1.60 -0.73
C GLY A 41 -2.19 -0.83 -2.03
N ALA A 42 -2.78 0.37 -2.13
CA ALA A 42 -2.62 1.25 -3.29
C ALA A 42 -1.16 1.70 -3.48
N ALA A 43 -0.45 2.04 -2.41
CA ALA A 43 0.97 2.39 -2.45
C ALA A 43 1.83 1.23 -2.98
N PHE A 44 1.55 0.00 -2.52
CA PHE A 44 2.26 -1.20 -2.97
C PHE A 44 1.98 -1.53 -4.45
N LEU A 45 0.74 -1.35 -4.93
CA LEU A 45 0.41 -1.47 -6.35
C LEU A 45 1.14 -0.43 -7.19
N LEU A 46 1.11 0.84 -6.78
CA LEU A 46 1.77 1.94 -7.47
C LEU A 46 3.29 1.73 -7.57
N LYS A 47 3.91 1.18 -6.52
CA LYS A 47 5.36 0.89 -6.50
C LYS A 47 5.77 -0.24 -7.44
N HIS A 48 4.90 -1.23 -7.67
CA HIS A 48 5.20 -2.44 -8.43
C HIS A 48 4.61 -2.47 -9.85
N LEU A 49 3.83 -1.46 -10.22
CA LEU A 49 3.37 -1.29 -11.60
C LEU A 49 4.56 -1.18 -12.56
N PRO A 50 4.51 -1.86 -13.73
CA PRO A 50 5.57 -1.81 -14.72
C PRO A 50 5.76 -0.36 -15.16
N LYS A 51 7.02 0.09 -15.16
CA LYS A 51 7.46 1.48 -15.47
C LYS A 51 7.11 1.97 -16.88
N LEU A 52 6.34 1.20 -17.64
CA LEU A 52 5.84 1.50 -18.97
C LEU A 52 4.88 2.69 -19.01
N LEU A 53 4.24 3.06 -17.89
CA LEU A 53 3.27 4.15 -17.84
C LEU A 53 3.70 5.41 -17.09
N VAL A 54 4.63 5.36 -16.11
CA VAL A 54 4.88 6.57 -15.30
C VAL A 54 6.33 6.84 -14.89
N LEU A 55 6.70 8.09 -15.17
CA LEU A 55 7.87 8.84 -14.77
C LEU A 55 8.21 8.72 -13.27
N ARG A 56 9.47 8.98 -12.91
CA ARG A 56 10.08 9.03 -11.56
C ARG A 56 9.16 9.51 -10.41
N VAL A 57 8.20 10.38 -10.72
CA VAL A 57 7.24 10.99 -9.79
C VAL A 57 6.27 9.97 -9.17
N LEU A 58 5.80 8.95 -9.92
CA LEU A 58 4.85 7.97 -9.35
C LEU A 58 5.47 7.16 -8.22
N ASN A 59 6.78 6.92 -8.29
CA ASN A 59 7.50 6.21 -7.25
C ASN A 59 7.63 7.06 -5.97
N LEU A 60 7.71 8.39 -6.10
CA LEU A 60 7.64 9.33 -4.95
C LEU A 60 6.24 9.37 -4.35
N VAL A 61 5.19 9.34 -5.18
CA VAL A 61 3.80 9.26 -4.70
C VAL A 61 3.56 7.96 -3.94
N ALA A 62 4.00 6.83 -4.50
CA ALA A 62 3.93 5.53 -3.83
C ALA A 62 4.68 5.54 -2.50
N LEU A 63 5.86 6.18 -2.44
CA LEU A 63 6.62 6.35 -1.20
C LEU A 63 5.87 7.20 -0.17
N ALA A 64 5.27 8.32 -0.59
CA ALA A 64 4.50 9.20 0.29
C ALA A 64 3.26 8.49 0.84
N MET A 65 2.52 7.76 0.01
CA MET A 65 1.37 6.97 0.45
C MET A 65 1.78 5.86 1.43
N LEU A 66 2.93 5.22 1.21
CA LEU A 66 3.49 4.25 2.16
C LEU A 66 3.83 4.89 3.51
N ALA A 67 4.48 6.06 3.49
CA ALA A 67 4.83 6.78 4.71
C ALA A 67 3.59 7.19 5.51
N ILE A 68 2.55 7.70 4.84
CA ILE A 68 1.29 8.08 5.49
C ILE A 68 0.59 6.86 6.08
N GLY A 69 0.48 5.76 5.32
CA GLY A 69 -0.12 4.52 5.81
C GLY A 69 0.63 3.93 7.02
N LEU A 70 1.96 4.04 7.03
CA LEU A 70 2.79 3.59 8.15
C LEU A 70 2.62 4.46 9.39
N ILE A 71 2.47 5.78 9.23
CA ILE A 71 2.19 6.70 10.34
C ILE A 71 0.82 6.40 10.95
N LEU A 72 -0.21 6.21 10.12
CA LEU A 72 -1.55 5.82 10.61
C LEU A 72 -1.50 4.50 11.38
N PHE A 73 -0.77 3.51 10.85
CA PHE A 73 -0.56 2.22 11.52
C PHE A 73 0.11 2.38 12.88
N LEU A 74 1.17 3.19 12.95
CA LEU A 74 1.85 3.49 14.21
C LEU A 74 0.92 4.16 15.22
N ILE A 75 0.12 5.15 14.82
CA ILE A 75 -0.79 5.85 15.73
C ILE A 75 -1.86 4.90 16.27
N GLU A 76 -2.51 4.13 15.39
CA GLU A 76 -3.59 3.21 15.77
C GLU A 76 -3.07 2.10 16.69
N HIS A 77 -1.96 1.46 16.32
CA HIS A 77 -1.45 0.30 17.06
C HIS A 77 -0.60 0.67 18.28
N ILE A 78 0.12 1.79 18.28
CA ILE A 78 0.80 2.27 19.51
C ILE A 78 -0.24 2.65 20.57
N SER A 79 -1.36 3.26 20.17
CA SER A 79 -2.43 3.61 21.11
C SER A 79 -3.14 2.41 21.74
N GLN A 80 -3.02 1.21 21.15
CA GLN A 80 -3.53 -0.03 21.76
C GLN A 80 -2.51 -0.71 22.68
N ILE A 81 -1.22 -0.30 22.63
CA ILE A 81 -0.13 -0.90 23.40
C ILE A 81 0.13 -0.14 24.71
N ILE A 82 -0.22 1.14 24.78
CA ILE A 82 -0.11 2.01 25.98
C ILE A 82 -1.45 2.05 26.70
#